data_AF-A0A7R9MPG7-F1
#
_entry.id   AF-A0A7R9MPG7-F1
#
_cell.length_a   1.000
_cell.length_b   1.000
_cell.length_c   1.000
_cell.angle_alpha   90.00
_cell.angle_beta   90.00
_cell.angle_gamma   90.00
#
_symmetry.space_group_name_H-M   'P 1'
#
loop_
_entity.id
_entity.type
_entity.pdbx_description
1 polymer ?
#
loop_
_entity_poly.entity_id
_entity_poly.type
_entity_poly.pdbx_seq_one_letter_code
_entity_poly.pdbx_strand_id
1 'polypeptide(L)'
;MSDHLSDQLCHIGIDDTADDHMDSTDTIGDTVYSKHWLFKCLVNAVKIVNGEKSGDGGDGSGGDSEGSAQEPIELDERSEEELSILWDMSTNEDVMAFLCEIKAMDLFETIITRTNSPRFAEISAGILANIAINSDICLNLANKQHFRQLIVDSISSSDIPFVIQVIRIVSASLSNSETQALWLQTIRENSDHFLQTIHYSLENCLNCDLLKSVILVINKMLYLDDTIGQLWLAFDRRYECV
;
A
#
# COMPACT_ATOMS: atom_id res chain seq x y z
N MET A 1 -22.96 -25.51 78.77
CA MET A 1 -23.45 -25.50 77.38
C MET A 1 -22.25 -25.89 76.53
N SER A 2 -21.96 -27.19 76.52
CA SER A 2 -22.36 -28.12 75.44
C SER A 2 -21.33 -28.01 74.32
N ASP A 3 -20.33 -28.87 74.34
CA ASP A 3 -20.32 -30.20 73.71
C ASP A 3 -19.58 -30.07 72.37
N HIS A 4 -18.31 -30.48 72.32
CA HIS A 4 -17.86 -31.82 71.95
C HIS A 4 -17.66 -31.98 70.43
N LEU A 5 -16.39 -32.12 70.06
CA LEU A 5 -15.87 -33.14 69.13
C LEU A 5 -16.54 -33.29 67.75
N SER A 6 -15.79 -32.91 66.71
CA SER A 6 -15.37 -33.75 65.56
C SER A 6 -14.59 -32.85 64.59
N ASP A 7 -13.27 -32.95 64.55
CA ASP A 7 -12.53 -33.83 63.63
C ASP A 7 -13.06 -33.84 62.18
N GLN A 8 -12.17 -33.36 61.30
CA GLN A 8 -11.91 -33.83 59.93
C GLN A 8 -13.08 -33.95 58.95
N LEU A 9 -13.00 -33.16 57.87
CA LEU A 9 -13.26 -33.49 56.45
C LEU A 9 -13.06 -32.17 55.67
N CYS A 10 -11.90 -31.96 55.05
CA CYS A 10 -11.59 -32.35 53.67
C CYS A 10 -12.40 -31.59 52.62
N HIS A 11 -11.68 -30.78 51.83
CA HIS A 11 -11.95 -30.32 50.47
C HIS A 11 -13.06 -29.29 50.17
N ILE A 12 -12.71 -28.43 49.20
CA ILE A 12 -13.51 -27.47 48.41
C ILE A 12 -13.58 -26.07 49.05
N GLY A 13 -13.03 -25.01 48.47
CA GLY A 13 -12.38 -24.88 47.18
C GLY A 13 -11.93 -23.44 46.92
N ILE A 14 -11.21 -23.29 45.80
CA ILE A 14 -11.22 -22.12 44.93
C ILE A 14 -10.64 -20.85 45.56
N ASP A 15 -9.31 -20.71 45.49
CA ASP A 15 -8.72 -19.39 45.25
C ASP A 15 -8.55 -19.25 43.73
N ASP A 16 -9.68 -18.92 43.07
CA ASP A 16 -9.71 -18.40 41.71
C ASP A 16 -9.14 -16.97 41.76
N THR A 17 -7.83 -16.88 41.85
CA THR A 17 -7.11 -15.80 41.18
C THR A 17 -6.26 -16.45 40.10
N ALA A 18 -6.97 -17.11 39.17
CA ALA A 18 -6.49 -17.18 37.80
C ALA A 18 -6.32 -15.72 37.37
N ASP A 19 -5.07 -15.29 37.46
CA ASP A 19 -4.52 -14.14 36.79
C ASP A 19 -4.99 -14.24 35.34
N ASP A 20 -6.08 -13.53 35.05
CA ASP A 20 -6.61 -13.37 33.72
C ASP A 20 -5.65 -12.42 33.00
N HIS A 21 -4.45 -12.94 32.72
CA HIS A 21 -3.66 -12.54 31.58
C HIS A 21 -4.44 -12.95 30.33
N MET A 22 -5.59 -12.30 30.15
CA MET A 22 -6.31 -12.27 28.90
C MET A 22 -5.33 -11.66 27.90
N ASP A 23 -4.87 -12.52 27.01
CA ASP A 23 -3.81 -12.31 26.05
C ASP A 23 -4.17 -11.13 25.14
N SER A 24 -3.88 -9.91 25.60
CA SER A 24 -3.94 -8.67 24.82
C SER A 24 -2.84 -8.60 23.76
N THR A 25 -2.22 -9.74 23.44
CA THR A 25 -0.90 -9.76 22.79
C THR A 25 -0.95 -9.76 21.28
N ASP A 26 -2.07 -10.16 20.67
CA ASP A 26 -2.20 -10.23 19.22
C ASP A 26 -2.90 -9.02 18.59
N THR A 27 -3.43 -8.07 19.37
CA THR A 27 -4.04 -6.86 18.78
C THR A 27 -2.98 -5.85 18.34
N ILE A 28 -3.28 -5.14 17.25
CA ILE A 28 -2.50 -4.00 16.79
C ILE A 28 -2.98 -2.76 17.53
N GLY A 29 -2.19 -2.28 18.50
CA GLY A 29 -2.57 -1.15 19.36
C GLY A 29 -3.90 -1.41 20.06
N ASP A 30 -4.79 -0.40 20.04
CA ASP A 30 -6.13 -0.48 20.64
C ASP A 30 -7.20 -0.97 19.64
N THR A 31 -6.79 -1.50 18.48
CA THR A 31 -7.69 -1.98 17.45
C THR A 31 -8.15 -3.43 17.68
N VAL A 32 -9.21 -3.83 16.99
CA VAL A 32 -9.64 -5.24 16.92
C VAL A 32 -8.81 -6.07 15.92
N TYR A 33 -7.81 -5.47 15.29
CA TYR A 33 -7.05 -6.11 14.21
C TYR A 33 -5.92 -6.96 14.77
N SER A 34 -5.76 -8.16 14.22
CA SER A 34 -4.74 -9.13 14.64
C SER A 34 -3.40 -8.90 13.92
N LYS A 35 -2.30 -8.81 14.69
CA LYS A 35 -0.92 -8.78 14.20
C LYS A 35 -0.60 -10.06 13.42
N HIS A 36 -0.99 -11.21 13.97
CA HIS A 36 -0.77 -12.50 13.34
C HIS A 36 -1.49 -12.61 11.99
N TRP A 37 -2.76 -12.20 11.93
CA TRP A 37 -3.51 -12.19 10.68
C TRP A 37 -2.86 -11.28 9.63
N LEU A 38 -2.47 -10.06 10.02
CA LEU A 38 -1.81 -9.13 9.10
C LEU A 38 -0.49 -9.71 8.60
N PHE A 39 0.33 -10.27 9.48
CA PHE A 39 1.59 -10.90 9.09
C PHE A 39 1.38 -12.06 8.13
N LYS A 40 0.37 -12.91 8.39
CA LYS A 40 0.00 -14.00 7.48
C LYS A 40 -0.44 -13.48 6.11
N CYS A 41 -1.24 -12.41 6.09
CA CYS A 41 -1.67 -11.74 4.86
C CYS A 41 -0.46 -11.25 4.04
N LEU A 42 0.52 -10.59 4.68
CA LEU A 42 1.75 -10.14 4.01
C LEU A 42 2.63 -11.29 3.53
N VAL A 43 2.78 -12.37 4.32
CA VAL A 43 3.52 -13.56 3.89
C VAL A 43 2.86 -14.19 2.65
N ASN A 44 1.53 -14.22 2.60
CA ASN A 44 0.80 -14.68 1.42
C ASN A 44 1.07 -13.77 0.21
N ALA A 45 1.03 -12.45 0.38
CA ALA A 45 1.38 -11.50 -0.67
C ALA A 45 2.80 -11.70 -1.24
N VAL A 46 3.78 -12.03 -0.38
CA VAL A 46 5.16 -12.37 -0.79
C VAL A 46 5.17 -13.64 -1.67
N LYS A 47 4.42 -14.67 -1.31
CA LYS A 47 4.33 -15.91 -2.10
C LYS A 47 3.75 -15.64 -3.48
N ILE A 48 2.67 -14.88 -3.53
CA ILE A 48 1.98 -14.52 -4.78
C ILE A 48 2.92 -13.74 -5.72
N VAL A 49 3.59 -12.69 -5.23
CA VAL A 49 4.51 -11.90 -6.08
C VAL A 49 5.75 -12.70 -6.52
N ASN A 50 6.13 -13.74 -5.77
CA ASN A 50 7.20 -14.65 -6.15
C ASN A 50 6.75 -15.79 -7.09
N GLY A 51 5.46 -15.90 -7.39
CA GLY A 51 4.92 -17.00 -8.20
C GLY A 51 4.93 -18.34 -7.48
N GLU A 52 5.05 -18.35 -6.15
CA GLU A 52 4.92 -19.56 -5.35
C GLU A 52 3.43 -19.92 -5.26
N LYS A 53 3.03 -21.03 -5.89
CA LYS A 53 1.67 -21.56 -5.72
C LYS A 53 1.42 -21.81 -4.24
N SER A 54 0.34 -21.25 -3.71
CA SER A 54 -0.15 -21.52 -2.35
C SER A 54 -0.22 -23.03 -2.17
N GLY A 55 0.70 -23.57 -1.37
CA GLY A 55 0.82 -25.00 -1.13
C GLY A 55 -0.39 -25.49 -0.35
N ASP A 56 -1.45 -25.86 -1.06
CA ASP A 56 -2.42 -26.83 -0.60
C ASP A 56 -2.47 -27.97 -1.62
N GLY A 57 -2.31 -29.20 -1.13
CA GLY A 57 -1.76 -30.34 -1.88
C GLY A 57 -2.57 -30.79 -3.09
N GLY A 58 -1.87 -31.22 -4.15
CA GLY A 58 -2.54 -31.78 -5.32
C GLY A 58 -1.65 -32.14 -6.51
N ASP A 59 -0.83 -33.16 -6.29
CA ASP A 59 -0.22 -34.08 -7.27
C ASP A 59 0.84 -33.58 -8.27
N GLY A 60 1.97 -34.27 -8.24
CA GLY A 60 3.13 -34.00 -9.06
C GLY A 60 2.90 -34.46 -10.50
N SER A 61 3.24 -33.58 -11.43
CA SER A 61 3.80 -34.01 -12.71
C SER A 61 4.88 -33.04 -13.11
N GLY A 62 6.13 -33.51 -12.99
CA GLY A 62 7.29 -32.84 -13.54
C GLY A 62 7.18 -32.77 -15.07
N GLY A 63 7.51 -31.60 -15.59
CA GLY A 63 7.73 -31.36 -17.01
C GLY A 63 8.77 -30.26 -17.14
N ASP A 64 9.89 -30.62 -17.78
CA ASP A 64 11.08 -29.80 -17.94
C ASP A 64 10.87 -28.54 -18.82
N SER A 65 11.58 -27.48 -18.43
CA SER A 65 11.99 -26.25 -19.12
C SER A 65 11.63 -26.04 -20.61
N GLU A 66 11.13 -24.85 -20.94
CA GLU A 66 11.89 -23.76 -21.64
C GLU A 66 10.93 -22.64 -22.12
N GLY A 67 11.28 -21.39 -21.78
CA GLY A 67 10.58 -20.17 -22.19
C GLY A 67 9.89 -19.47 -21.03
N SER A 68 10.62 -18.64 -20.27
CA SER A 68 10.06 -17.87 -19.15
C SER A 68 9.16 -16.72 -19.63
N ALA A 69 8.03 -17.05 -20.24
CA ALA A 69 6.84 -16.24 -20.04
C ALA A 69 6.51 -16.41 -18.55
N GLN A 70 6.75 -15.39 -17.74
CA GLN A 70 6.22 -15.37 -16.37
C GLN A 70 4.73 -15.67 -16.50
N GLU A 71 4.25 -16.76 -15.88
CA GLU A 71 2.81 -16.95 -15.72
C GLU A 71 2.24 -15.66 -15.12
N PRO A 72 1.13 -15.13 -15.66
CA PRO A 72 0.56 -13.90 -15.14
C PRO A 72 0.29 -14.09 -13.65
N ILE A 73 0.90 -13.24 -12.82
CA ILE A 73 0.59 -13.17 -11.39
C ILE A 73 -0.86 -12.70 -11.31
N GLU A 74 -1.78 -13.64 -11.12
CA GLU A 74 -3.18 -13.36 -10.86
C GLU A 74 -3.43 -13.40 -9.35
N LEU A 75 -4.25 -12.47 -8.88
CA LEU A 75 -4.65 -12.41 -7.48
C LEU A 75 -5.92 -13.24 -7.32
N ASP A 76 -5.87 -14.30 -6.50
CA ASP A 76 -7.07 -15.10 -6.22
C ASP A 76 -8.04 -14.33 -5.32
N GLU A 77 -9.33 -14.67 -5.40
CA GLU A 77 -10.42 -13.96 -4.71
C GLU A 77 -10.17 -13.84 -3.20
N ARG A 78 -9.67 -14.91 -2.56
CA ARG A 78 -9.42 -14.90 -1.11
C ARG A 78 -8.27 -13.95 -0.77
N SER A 79 -7.18 -14.01 -1.52
CA SER A 79 -6.05 -13.11 -1.31
C SER A 79 -6.42 -11.65 -1.59
N GLU A 80 -7.27 -11.41 -2.59
CA GLU A 80 -7.84 -10.08 -2.86
C GLU A 80 -8.69 -9.58 -1.69
N GLU A 81 -9.58 -10.40 -1.14
CA GLU A 81 -10.39 -10.05 0.02
C GLU A 81 -9.51 -9.71 1.23
N GLU A 82 -8.53 -10.56 1.56
CA GLU A 82 -7.60 -10.35 2.68
C GLU A 82 -6.80 -9.05 2.50
N LEU A 83 -6.31 -8.75 1.29
CA LEU A 83 -5.56 -7.53 1.00
C LEU A 83 -6.47 -6.28 0.94
N SER A 84 -7.72 -6.42 0.51
CA SER A 84 -8.69 -5.32 0.53
C SER A 84 -9.05 -4.93 1.97
N ILE A 85 -9.20 -5.91 2.86
CA ILE A 85 -9.35 -5.65 4.30
C ILE A 85 -8.12 -4.93 4.85
N LEU A 86 -6.92 -5.36 4.45
CA LEU A 86 -5.66 -4.69 4.82
C LEU A 86 -5.62 -3.23 4.33
N TRP A 87 -6.11 -2.98 3.11
CA TRP A 87 -6.24 -1.63 2.59
C TRP A 87 -7.16 -0.78 3.46
N ASP A 88 -8.35 -1.25 3.79
CA ASP A 88 -9.29 -0.49 4.62
C ASP A 88 -8.69 -0.14 5.99
N MET A 89 -8.01 -1.09 6.65
CA MET A 89 -7.40 -0.85 7.96
C MET A 89 -6.15 0.04 7.91
N SER A 90 -5.47 0.18 6.77
CA SER A 90 -4.23 0.95 6.65
C SER A 90 -4.41 2.47 6.85
N THR A 91 -5.66 2.93 7.04
CA THR A 91 -5.96 4.30 7.48
C THR A 91 -5.81 4.49 9.00
N ASN A 92 -5.76 3.41 9.78
CA ASN A 92 -5.61 3.45 11.23
C ASN A 92 -4.14 3.64 11.64
N GLU A 93 -3.89 4.55 12.58
CA GLU A 93 -2.52 4.93 13.00
C GLU A 93 -1.70 3.76 13.60
N ASP A 94 -2.31 2.91 14.43
CA ASP A 94 -1.63 1.76 15.01
C ASP A 94 -1.26 0.73 13.92
N VAL A 95 -2.14 0.54 12.93
CA VAL A 95 -1.89 -0.33 11.78
C VAL A 95 -0.78 0.24 10.89
N MET A 96 -0.78 1.55 10.64
CA MET A 96 0.30 2.22 9.91
C MET A 96 1.65 2.05 10.61
N ALA A 97 1.69 2.25 11.93
CA ALA A 97 2.89 2.08 12.73
C ALA A 97 3.40 0.63 12.66
N PHE A 98 2.51 -0.35 12.79
CA PHE A 98 2.87 -1.76 12.70
C PHE A 98 3.37 -2.16 11.31
N LEU A 99 2.72 -1.70 10.23
CA LEU A 99 3.19 -1.90 8.85
C LEU A 99 4.59 -1.32 8.63
N CYS A 100 4.92 -0.21 9.28
CA CYS A 100 6.26 0.38 9.23
C CYS A 100 7.29 -0.42 10.02
N GLU A 101 6.93 -0.88 11.22
CA GLU A 101 7.78 -1.72 12.06
C GLU A 101 8.28 -2.95 11.29
N ILE A 102 7.37 -3.60 10.56
CA ILE A 102 7.67 -4.81 9.77
C ILE A 102 8.16 -4.53 8.34
N LYS A 103 8.41 -3.25 7.99
CA LYS A 103 8.90 -2.81 6.67
C LYS A 103 8.01 -3.24 5.49
N ALA A 104 6.69 -3.25 5.68
CA ALA A 104 5.75 -3.67 4.64
C ALA A 104 5.78 -2.77 3.38
N MET A 105 6.28 -1.53 3.50
CA MET A 105 6.46 -0.61 2.37
C MET A 105 7.31 -1.22 1.23
N ASP A 106 8.43 -1.86 1.58
CA ASP A 106 9.34 -2.46 0.60
C ASP A 106 8.67 -3.62 -0.16
N LEU A 107 7.76 -4.33 0.52
CA LEU A 107 6.93 -5.37 -0.08
C LEU A 107 5.93 -4.77 -1.08
N PHE A 108 5.18 -3.73 -0.72
CA PHE A 108 4.22 -3.11 -1.64
C PHE A 108 4.90 -2.47 -2.85
N GLU A 109 6.07 -1.85 -2.66
CA GLU A 109 6.91 -1.36 -3.77
C GLU A 109 7.33 -2.52 -4.70
N THR A 110 7.75 -3.65 -4.12
CA THR A 110 8.10 -4.87 -4.88
C THR A 110 6.91 -5.41 -5.65
N ILE A 111 5.72 -5.42 -5.06
CA ILE A 111 4.48 -5.86 -5.71
C ILE A 111 4.16 -4.98 -6.90
N ILE A 112 4.14 -3.66 -6.73
CA ILE A 112 3.88 -2.70 -7.82
C ILE A 112 4.86 -2.90 -8.98
N THR A 113 6.12 -3.19 -8.68
CA THR A 113 7.17 -3.37 -9.70
C THR A 113 7.04 -4.69 -10.46
N ARG A 114 6.53 -5.76 -9.84
CA ARG A 114 6.64 -7.13 -10.36
C ARG A 114 5.33 -7.76 -10.80
N THR A 115 4.20 -7.30 -10.25
CA THR A 115 2.91 -7.93 -10.51
C THR A 115 2.42 -7.59 -11.92
N ASN A 116 1.80 -8.58 -12.57
CA ASN A 116 1.02 -8.36 -13.79
C ASN A 116 -0.49 -8.22 -13.49
N SER A 117 -0.91 -8.35 -12.22
CA SER A 117 -2.29 -8.12 -11.78
C SER A 117 -2.52 -6.63 -11.49
N PRO A 118 -3.36 -5.92 -12.28
CA PRO A 118 -3.69 -4.52 -12.03
C PRO A 118 -4.31 -4.32 -10.66
N ARG A 119 -5.17 -5.26 -10.24
CA ARG A 119 -5.83 -5.23 -8.93
C ARG A 119 -4.84 -5.34 -7.77
N PHE A 120 -3.81 -6.19 -7.90
CA PHE A 120 -2.80 -6.33 -6.86
C PHE A 120 -1.91 -5.08 -6.76
N ALA A 121 -1.57 -4.47 -7.90
CA ALA A 121 -0.87 -3.19 -7.94
C ALA A 121 -1.72 -2.07 -7.34
N GLU A 122 -3.01 -2.00 -7.68
CA GLU A 122 -3.98 -1.05 -7.15
C GLU A 122 -4.06 -1.12 -5.63
N ILE A 123 -4.31 -2.30 -5.06
CA ILE A 123 -4.44 -2.47 -3.61
C ILE A 123 -3.13 -2.08 -2.90
N SER A 124 -1.99 -2.50 -3.44
CA SER A 124 -0.67 -2.16 -2.88
C SER A 124 -0.40 -0.66 -2.90
N ALA A 125 -0.70 0.02 -4.01
CA ALA A 125 -0.59 1.48 -4.10
C ALA A 125 -1.60 2.19 -3.20
N GLY A 126 -2.80 1.62 -3.03
CA GLY A 126 -3.83 2.13 -2.13
C GLY A 126 -3.40 2.11 -0.66
N ILE A 127 -2.77 1.02 -0.22
CA ILE A 127 -2.16 0.93 1.11
C ILE A 127 -1.05 1.97 1.27
N LEU A 128 -0.13 2.06 0.30
CA LEU A 128 0.94 3.08 0.31
C LEU A 128 0.38 4.51 0.36
N ALA A 129 -0.69 4.79 -0.37
CA ALA A 129 -1.34 6.10 -0.40
C ALA A 129 -1.94 6.47 0.97
N ASN A 130 -2.53 5.52 1.68
CA ASN A 130 -3.07 5.73 3.02
C ASN A 130 -1.93 6.04 4.01
N ILE A 131 -0.88 5.22 4.03
CA ILE A 131 0.20 5.37 5.01
C ILE A 131 1.10 6.58 4.72
N ALA A 132 1.18 7.04 3.46
CA ALA A 132 1.92 8.24 3.08
C ALA A 132 1.32 9.55 3.63
N ILE A 133 0.15 9.50 4.29
CA ILE A 133 -0.41 10.63 5.03
C ILE A 133 0.39 10.91 6.30
N ASN A 134 1.00 9.88 6.91
CA ASN A 134 1.89 10.07 8.05
C ASN A 134 3.22 10.68 7.59
N SER A 135 3.66 11.76 8.25
CA SER A 135 4.82 12.54 7.83
C SER A 135 6.13 11.75 7.79
N ASP A 136 6.39 10.90 8.79
CA ASP A 136 7.63 10.13 8.89
C ASP A 136 7.69 9.04 7.81
N ILE A 137 6.56 8.38 7.58
CA ILE A 137 6.41 7.36 6.51
C ILE A 137 6.59 8.01 5.14
N CYS A 138 5.92 9.14 4.92
CA CYS A 138 6.02 9.93 3.70
C CYS A 138 7.48 10.31 3.41
N LEU A 139 8.20 10.79 4.43
CA LEU A 139 9.62 11.14 4.32
C LEU A 139 10.50 9.92 4.02
N ASN A 140 10.24 8.77 4.63
CA ASN A 140 10.96 7.53 4.34
C ASN A 140 10.81 7.14 2.86
N LEU A 141 9.57 7.11 2.37
CA LEU A 141 9.27 6.82 0.96
C LEU A 141 9.90 7.86 0.03
N ALA A 142 9.78 9.14 0.36
CA ALA A 142 10.32 10.23 -0.45
C ALA A 142 11.85 10.19 -0.55
N ASN A 143 12.58 9.69 0.45
CA ASN A 143 14.04 9.58 0.39
C ASN A 143 14.54 8.49 -0.58
N LYS A 144 13.68 7.57 -1.00
CA LYS A 144 13.99 6.54 -1.99
C LYS A 144 13.80 7.10 -3.40
N GLN A 145 14.90 7.48 -4.07
CA GLN A 145 14.83 8.04 -5.43
C GLN A 145 14.16 7.08 -6.42
N HIS A 146 14.45 5.79 -6.33
CA HIS A 146 13.85 4.78 -7.20
C HIS A 146 12.34 4.64 -6.98
N PHE A 147 11.87 4.78 -5.73
CA PHE A 147 10.44 4.82 -5.42
C PHE A 147 9.76 6.02 -6.07
N ARG A 148 10.35 7.22 -5.97
CA ARG A 148 9.79 8.42 -6.64
C ARG A 148 9.70 8.23 -8.15
N GLN A 149 10.75 7.66 -8.76
CA GLN A 149 10.76 7.35 -10.19
C GLN A 149 9.66 6.34 -10.56
N LEU A 150 9.57 5.23 -9.82
CA LEU A 150 8.53 4.22 -10.00
C LEU A 150 7.13 4.84 -9.97
N ILE A 151 6.84 5.70 -9.00
CA ILE A 151 5.54 6.35 -8.85
C ILE A 151 5.28 7.33 -10.02
N VAL A 152 6.27 8.12 -10.44
CA VAL A 152 6.09 9.04 -11.58
C VAL A 152 5.84 8.28 -12.89
N ASP A 153 6.58 7.20 -13.14
CA ASP A 153 6.41 6.36 -14.33
C ASP A 153 5.03 5.66 -14.34
N SER A 154 4.55 5.27 -13.15
CA SER A 154 3.28 4.57 -12.96
C SER A 154 2.04 5.39 -13.33
N ILE A 155 2.15 6.72 -13.45
CA ILE A 155 1.02 7.60 -13.79
C ILE A 155 0.49 7.30 -15.21
N SER A 156 1.35 6.78 -16.09
CA SER A 156 1.01 6.42 -17.47
C SER A 156 0.31 5.06 -17.63
N SER A 157 0.05 4.35 -16.54
CA SER A 157 -0.64 3.06 -16.57
C SER A 157 -2.03 3.18 -17.21
N SER A 158 -2.44 2.14 -17.94
CA SER A 158 -3.79 2.03 -18.49
C SER A 158 -4.84 1.65 -17.43
N ASP A 159 -4.41 1.19 -16.26
CA ASP A 159 -5.31 0.83 -15.17
C ASP A 159 -5.70 2.07 -14.34
N ILE A 160 -6.89 2.60 -14.61
CA ILE A 160 -7.40 3.82 -13.98
C ILE A 160 -7.45 3.72 -12.45
N PRO A 161 -7.97 2.64 -11.84
CA PRO A 161 -8.00 2.51 -10.38
C PRO A 161 -6.60 2.61 -9.75
N PHE A 162 -5.60 1.94 -10.31
CA PHE A 162 -4.21 2.05 -9.87
C PHE A 162 -3.66 3.47 -10.03
N VAL A 163 -3.86 4.11 -11.19
CA VAL A 163 -3.37 5.50 -11.42
C VAL A 163 -3.97 6.47 -10.40
N ILE A 164 -5.24 6.31 -10.01
CA ILE A 164 -5.85 7.12 -8.94
C ILE A 164 -5.04 6.98 -7.63
N GLN A 165 -4.63 5.77 -7.25
CA GLN A 165 -3.82 5.56 -6.05
C GLN A 165 -2.42 6.16 -6.17
N VAL A 166 -1.77 6.03 -7.34
CA VAL A 166 -0.48 6.65 -7.64
C VAL A 166 -0.56 8.18 -7.48
N ILE A 167 -1.61 8.81 -8.02
CA ILE A 167 -1.84 10.25 -7.89
C ILE A 167 -2.11 10.64 -6.42
N ARG A 168 -2.79 9.79 -5.63
CA ARG A 168 -2.95 10.02 -4.19
C ARG A 168 -1.62 10.02 -3.45
N ILE A 169 -0.69 9.12 -3.77
CA ILE A 169 0.68 9.11 -3.20
C ILE A 169 1.41 10.42 -3.51
N VAL A 170 1.38 10.86 -4.77
CA VAL A 170 1.99 12.12 -5.20
C VAL A 170 1.37 13.30 -4.46
N SER A 171 0.03 13.35 -4.36
CA SER A 171 -0.70 14.41 -3.66
C SER A 171 -0.36 14.45 -2.17
N ALA A 172 -0.33 13.31 -1.49
CA ALA A 172 0.05 13.22 -0.07
C ALA A 172 1.48 13.74 0.13
N SER A 173 2.40 13.34 -0.74
CA SER A 173 3.79 13.75 -0.66
C SER A 173 3.99 15.25 -0.94
N LEU A 174 3.34 15.80 -1.96
CA LEU A 174 3.36 17.25 -2.20
C LEU A 174 2.69 18.06 -1.08
N SER A 175 1.85 17.43 -0.25
CA SER A 175 1.26 18.09 0.93
C SER A 175 2.22 18.15 2.12
N ASN A 176 3.25 17.31 2.12
CA ASN A 176 4.23 17.25 3.18
C ASN A 176 5.41 18.18 2.85
N SER A 177 5.61 19.20 3.68
CA SER A 177 6.64 20.23 3.49
C SER A 177 8.07 19.69 3.47
N GLU A 178 8.33 18.55 4.09
CA GLU A 178 9.65 17.91 4.13
C GLU A 178 9.95 17.13 2.85
N THR A 179 8.92 16.71 2.11
CA THR A 179 9.08 15.86 0.93
C THR A 179 8.79 16.56 -0.40
N GLN A 180 8.01 17.65 -0.38
CA GLN A 180 7.56 18.35 -1.60
C GLN A 180 8.70 18.68 -2.58
N ALA A 181 9.87 19.10 -2.08
CA ALA A 181 11.00 19.47 -2.92
C ALA A 181 11.58 18.26 -3.70
N LEU A 182 11.66 17.09 -3.06
CA LEU A 182 12.15 15.86 -3.68
C LEU A 182 11.21 15.38 -4.79
N TRP A 183 9.91 15.48 -4.55
CA TRP A 183 8.89 15.08 -5.52
C TRP A 183 8.82 16.05 -6.70
N LEU A 184 8.83 17.35 -6.45
CA LEU A 184 8.88 18.36 -7.53
C LEU A 184 10.14 18.19 -8.38
N GLN A 185 11.29 17.93 -7.76
CA GLN A 185 12.52 17.63 -8.50
C GLN A 185 12.35 16.42 -9.43
N THR A 186 11.89 15.28 -8.92
CA THR A 186 11.72 14.07 -9.74
C THR A 186 10.67 14.27 -10.84
N ILE A 187 9.60 15.02 -10.59
CA ILE A 187 8.62 15.35 -11.64
C ILE A 187 9.24 16.24 -12.74
N ARG A 188 10.07 17.23 -12.37
CA ARG A 188 10.78 18.05 -13.36
C ARG A 188 11.75 17.24 -14.20
N GLU A 189 12.49 16.32 -13.58
CA GLU A 189 13.41 15.42 -14.28
C GLU A 189 12.69 14.54 -15.32
N ASN A 190 11.39 14.26 -15.09
CA ASN A 190 10.53 13.47 -15.96
C ASN A 190 9.41 14.29 -16.61
N SER A 191 9.61 15.61 -16.79
CA SER A 191 8.51 16.53 -17.12
C SER A 191 7.82 16.19 -18.42
N ASP A 192 8.54 15.79 -19.47
CA ASP A 192 7.93 15.49 -20.78
C ASP A 192 6.97 14.30 -20.67
N HIS A 193 7.37 13.21 -20.00
CA HIS A 193 6.52 12.03 -19.79
C HIS A 193 5.33 12.35 -18.88
N PHE A 194 5.57 13.04 -17.77
CA PHE A 194 4.55 13.42 -16.81
C PHE A 194 3.49 14.32 -17.49
N LEU A 195 3.92 15.40 -18.15
CA LEU A 195 3.04 16.36 -18.79
C LEU A 195 2.25 15.73 -19.94
N GLN A 196 2.87 14.86 -20.75
CA GLN A 196 2.17 14.11 -21.79
C GLN A 196 1.04 13.26 -21.21
N THR A 197 1.31 12.56 -20.10
CA THR A 197 0.32 11.68 -19.45
C THR A 197 -0.84 12.48 -18.86
N ILE A 198 -0.54 13.62 -18.24
CA ILE A 198 -1.55 14.51 -17.69
C ILE A 198 -2.39 15.13 -18.80
N HIS A 199 -1.76 15.59 -19.88
CA HIS A 199 -2.45 16.14 -21.05
C HIS A 199 -3.42 15.12 -21.65
N TYR A 200 -2.93 13.91 -21.91
CA TYR A 200 -3.75 12.81 -22.43
C TYR A 200 -4.94 12.50 -21.51
N SER A 201 -4.72 12.49 -20.19
CA SER A 201 -5.77 12.25 -19.20
C SER A 201 -6.84 13.33 -19.23
N LEU A 202 -6.46 14.62 -19.30
CA LEU A 202 -7.41 15.73 -19.34
C LEU A 202 -8.24 15.76 -20.63
N GLU A 203 -7.64 15.35 -21.76
CA GLU A 203 -8.33 15.33 -23.05
C GLU A 203 -9.22 14.10 -23.25
N ASN A 204 -8.77 12.92 -22.81
CA ASN A 204 -9.35 11.65 -23.23
C ASN A 204 -10.01 10.84 -22.09
N CYS A 205 -9.78 11.19 -20.83
CA CYS A 205 -10.33 10.41 -19.72
C CYS A 205 -11.81 10.73 -19.49
N LEU A 206 -12.65 9.69 -19.41
CA LEU A 206 -14.06 9.80 -19.02
C LEU A 206 -14.30 9.50 -17.53
N ASN A 207 -13.26 9.07 -16.81
CA ASN A 207 -13.38 8.78 -15.38
C ASN A 207 -13.27 10.08 -14.58
N CYS A 208 -14.40 10.51 -14.02
CA CYS A 208 -14.49 11.74 -13.24
C CYS A 208 -13.56 11.77 -12.02
N ASP A 209 -13.29 10.62 -11.40
CA ASP A 209 -12.47 10.57 -10.18
C ASP A 209 -10.98 10.67 -10.50
N LEU A 210 -10.55 10.08 -11.62
CA LEU A 210 -9.20 10.32 -12.14
C LEU A 210 -9.03 11.80 -12.53
N LEU A 211 -9.98 12.39 -13.27
CA LEU A 211 -9.92 13.81 -13.64
C LEU A 211 -9.82 14.73 -12.41
N LYS A 212 -10.64 14.50 -11.37
CA LYS A 212 -10.56 15.27 -10.11
C LYS A 212 -9.18 15.12 -9.46
N SER A 213 -8.64 13.90 -9.44
CA SER A 213 -7.33 13.61 -8.83
C SER A 213 -6.20 14.30 -9.59
N VAL A 214 -6.23 14.24 -10.92
CA VAL A 214 -5.28 14.93 -11.81
C VAL A 214 -5.34 16.45 -11.58
N ILE A 215 -6.53 17.06 -11.61
CA ILE A 215 -6.71 18.50 -11.40
C ILE A 215 -6.17 18.93 -10.03
N LEU A 216 -6.42 18.14 -8.98
CA LEU A 216 -5.94 18.44 -7.64
C LEU A 216 -4.41 18.47 -7.57
N VAL A 217 -3.74 17.49 -8.19
CA VAL A 217 -2.27 17.44 -8.21
C VAL A 217 -1.69 18.58 -9.04
N ILE A 218 -2.26 18.89 -10.21
CA ILE A 218 -1.83 20.05 -11.03
C ILE A 218 -1.93 21.33 -10.21
N ASN A 219 -3.10 21.58 -9.60
CA ASN A 219 -3.33 22.78 -8.80
C ASN A 219 -2.29 22.90 -7.67
N LYS A 220 -1.99 21.79 -6.99
CA LYS A 220 -0.98 21.75 -5.93
C LYS A 220 0.43 22.01 -6.46
N MET A 221 0.81 21.39 -7.56
CA MET A 221 2.12 21.59 -8.18
C MET A 221 2.32 23.04 -8.62
N LEU A 222 1.33 23.64 -9.28
CA LEU A 222 1.39 25.04 -9.71
C LEU A 222 1.43 26.02 -8.53
N TYR A 223 0.82 25.66 -7.40
CA TYR A 223 0.91 26.47 -6.18
C TYR A 223 2.32 26.41 -5.55
N LEU A 224 2.98 25.26 -5.63
CA LEU A 224 4.30 25.05 -5.00
C LEU A 224 5.46 25.50 -5.90
N ASP A 225 5.27 25.51 -7.21
CA ASP A 225 6.35 25.69 -8.17
C ASP A 225 5.88 26.27 -9.52
N ASP A 226 6.11 27.58 -9.68
CA ASP A 226 5.79 28.34 -10.89
C ASP A 226 6.53 27.81 -12.15
N THR A 227 7.66 27.10 -11.98
CA THR A 227 8.44 26.60 -13.14
C THR A 227 7.70 25.50 -13.89
N ILE A 228 6.82 24.75 -13.23
CA ILE A 228 6.03 23.68 -13.84
C ILE A 228 5.06 24.24 -14.87
N GLY A 229 4.43 25.39 -14.59
CA GLY A 229 3.58 26.07 -15.56
C GLY A 229 4.35 26.48 -16.81
N GLN A 230 5.60 26.91 -16.65
CA GLN A 230 6.47 27.27 -17.78
C GLN A 230 6.86 26.04 -18.61
N LEU A 231 7.16 24.92 -17.95
CA LEU A 231 7.44 23.64 -18.62
C LEU A 231 6.23 23.16 -19.42
N TRP A 232 5.03 23.27 -18.86
CA TRP A 232 3.79 22.93 -19.56
C TRP A 232 3.59 23.78 -20.81
N LEU A 233 3.70 25.11 -20.70
CA LEU A 233 3.59 26.01 -21.87
C LEU A 233 4.67 25.75 -22.93
N ALA A 234 5.85 25.28 -22.53
CA ALA A 234 6.90 24.87 -23.46
C ALA A 234 6.61 23.51 -24.11
N PHE A 235 5.99 22.58 -23.38
CA PHE A 235 5.54 21.29 -23.90
C PHE A 235 4.42 21.45 -24.94
N ASP A 236 3.39 22.24 -24.63
CA ASP A 236 2.23 22.47 -25.49
C ASP A 236 2.63 23.06 -26.86
N ARG A 237 3.48 24.09 -26.85
CA ARG A 237 4.04 24.67 -28.08
C ARG A 237 4.83 23.69 -28.95
N ARG A 238 5.45 22.68 -28.34
CA ARG A 238 6.14 21.61 -29.09
C ARG A 238 5.13 20.62 -29.68
N TYR A 239 4.03 20.35 -28.97
CA TYR A 239 2.98 19.43 -29.39
C TYR A 239 2.17 19.99 -30.57
N GLU A 240 1.85 21.28 -30.57
CA GLU A 240 1.13 21.93 -31.69
C GLU A 240 1.96 22.06 -32.99
N CYS A 241 3.28 21.88 -32.93
CA CYS A 241 4.17 21.98 -34.09
C CYS A 241 4.39 20.65 -34.85
N VAL A 242 3.75 19.56 -34.41
CA VAL A 242 3.81 18.22 -35.03
C VAL A 242 2.47 17.90 -35.67
#